data_AF-A0A7S1P2S9-F1
#
_entry.id   AF-A0A7S1P2S9-F1
#
_cell.length_a   1.000
_cell.length_b   1.000
_cell.length_c   1.000
_cell.angle_alpha   90.00
_cell.angle_beta   90.00
_cell.angle_gamma   90.00
#
_symmetry.space_group_name_H-M   'P 1'
#
loop_
_entity.id
_entity.type
_entity.pdbx_description
1 polymer ?
#
loop_
_entity_poly.entity_id
_entity_poly.type
_entity_poly.pdbx_seq_one_letter_code
_entity_poly.pdbx_strand_id
1 'polypeptide(L)'
;MSGFANSMMSRVREMMDRLSSSATSWKDLAAAAEAVLKVDNDYFMAIQIINKAIDEYGASLGLESISMRDPKKFLDAARQQTGDAKVVSELVPLFLTRSEVLSNLGAHKRAKLELDAVISVWPDHERAKELRQETEEVMAMEDKTYSQQEDAKIPATVLTGFLGSGKTTLLNHILRDWKGDKRIAIIENEFGEVGIDDALVTKALKEEETIIEMNNGCICCTVRGDLVEGLKKILKSGRADGRVDHILIETTGLADPAPVAQTFFVDDYIQARIRLDGIVTVVDAKHIIQHLDDEKPEGVENEAIEQLAFSDRILLNKIDLVDAPYLSQVEERIRAINSFAPIVKTSLNVTTNLESTIKGILGIRAFSLDKVLDMDSEFLKDGQEHQHDESVTSIGIDLVGEVDENKLNEWLGDILRNKGADIFRMKGVLAVEGNECKFVFQGIHMLFSGIAQDEWKPSETRECKLVFIGRNLDRAEIEGGFRNCLVKRPHVAQ
;
A
#
# COMPACT_ATOMS: atom_id res chain seq x y z
N MET A 1 -1.88 -24.45 10.80
CA MET A 1 -0.70 -23.54 10.76
C MET A 1 -0.73 -22.44 11.84
N SER A 2 -1.84 -22.21 12.54
CA SER A 2 -1.97 -21.21 13.62
C SER A 2 -1.21 -21.52 14.93
N GLY A 3 -0.83 -22.79 15.17
CA GLY A 3 -0.12 -23.20 16.39
C GLY A 3 1.38 -22.90 16.40
N PHE A 4 2.01 -22.73 15.24
CA PHE A 4 3.46 -22.53 15.14
C PHE A 4 3.86 -21.07 15.36
N ALA A 5 3.08 -20.13 14.83
CA ALA A 5 3.27 -18.69 15.04
C ALA A 5 3.02 -18.26 16.51
N ASN A 6 1.99 -18.82 17.16
CA ASN A 6 1.72 -18.57 18.58
C ASN A 6 2.80 -19.16 19.51
N SER A 7 3.39 -20.30 19.13
CA SER A 7 4.50 -20.93 19.87
C SER A 7 5.77 -20.08 19.81
N MET A 8 6.11 -19.57 18.62
CA MET A 8 7.28 -18.71 18.39
C MET A 8 7.17 -17.38 19.15
N MET A 9 6.03 -16.69 19.07
CA MET A 9 5.80 -15.44 19.82
C MET A 9 5.78 -15.64 21.34
N SER A 10 5.32 -16.80 21.84
CA SER A 10 5.39 -17.11 23.27
C SER A 10 6.82 -17.37 23.76
N ARG A 11 7.65 -18.03 22.94
CA ARG A 11 9.08 -18.26 23.22
C ARG A 11 9.87 -16.96 23.19
N VAL A 12 9.56 -16.07 22.25
CA VAL A 12 10.16 -14.73 22.15
C VAL A 12 9.78 -13.89 23.37
N ARG A 13 8.51 -13.93 23.81
CA ARG A 13 8.05 -13.24 25.03
C ARG A 13 8.71 -13.79 26.29
N GLU A 14 8.80 -15.12 26.43
CA GLU A 14 9.44 -15.76 27.59
C GLU A 14 10.96 -15.53 27.61
N MET A 15 11.60 -15.40 26.44
CA MET A 15 13.01 -15.03 26.31
C MET A 15 13.24 -13.54 26.58
N MET A 16 12.35 -12.64 26.14
CA MET A 16 12.40 -11.21 26.49
C MET A 16 12.12 -10.97 27.98
N ASP A 17 11.19 -11.70 28.60
CA ASP A 17 10.94 -11.63 30.03
C ASP A 17 12.15 -12.15 30.81
N ARG A 18 12.82 -13.22 30.34
CA ARG A 18 14.08 -13.70 30.92
C ARG A 18 15.24 -12.73 30.75
N LEU A 19 15.43 -12.15 29.55
CA LEU A 19 16.50 -11.19 29.27
C LEU A 19 16.26 -9.85 29.98
N SER A 20 15.02 -9.37 30.06
CA SER A 20 14.67 -8.15 30.81
C SER A 20 14.73 -8.32 32.33
N SER A 21 14.57 -9.55 32.84
CA SER A 21 14.70 -9.85 34.27
C SER A 21 16.11 -10.27 34.70
N SER A 22 17.01 -10.62 33.77
CA SER A 22 18.37 -11.08 34.08
C SER A 22 19.52 -10.22 33.51
N ALA A 23 19.30 -9.42 32.46
CA ALA A 23 20.34 -8.53 31.92
C ALA A 23 20.47 -7.29 32.81
N THR A 24 21.66 -7.07 33.36
CA THR A 24 21.92 -5.98 34.31
C THR A 24 22.76 -4.85 33.70
N SER A 25 23.16 -4.99 32.44
CA SER A 25 23.98 -4.01 31.73
C SER A 25 23.79 -4.07 30.21
N TRP A 26 24.12 -2.96 29.53
CA TRP A 26 24.17 -2.89 28.07
C TRP A 26 25.08 -3.97 27.43
N LYS A 27 26.10 -4.46 28.15
CA LYS A 27 27.00 -5.53 27.70
C LYS A 27 26.29 -6.87 27.60
N ASP A 28 25.37 -7.13 28.53
CA ASP A 28 24.54 -8.34 28.52
C ASP A 28 23.58 -8.32 27.33
N LEU A 29 23.00 -7.15 27.04
CA LEU A 29 22.14 -6.93 25.87
C LEU A 29 22.94 -7.09 24.56
N ALA A 30 24.14 -6.52 24.47
CA ALA A 30 25.02 -6.67 23.31
C ALA A 30 25.31 -8.15 23.01
N ALA A 31 25.69 -8.92 24.05
CA ALA A 31 25.96 -10.35 23.93
C ALA A 31 24.69 -11.14 23.56
N ALA A 32 23.52 -10.76 24.08
CA ALA A 32 22.25 -11.37 23.74
C ALA A 32 21.87 -11.15 22.27
N ALA A 33 22.08 -9.94 21.74
CA ALA A 33 21.84 -9.66 20.33
C ALA A 33 22.75 -10.51 19.41
N GLU A 34 24.04 -10.62 19.74
CA GLU A 34 24.94 -11.50 19.00
C GLU A 34 24.51 -12.97 19.06
N ALA A 35 24.03 -13.44 20.22
CA ALA A 35 23.57 -14.81 20.37
C ALA A 35 22.33 -15.09 19.50
N VAL A 36 21.37 -14.16 19.46
CA VAL A 36 20.18 -14.25 18.61
C VAL A 36 20.57 -14.31 17.13
N LEU A 37 21.52 -13.48 16.70
CA LEU A 37 22.03 -13.50 15.31
C LEU A 37 22.73 -14.82 14.97
N LYS A 38 23.53 -15.37 15.90
CA LYS A 38 24.30 -16.61 15.67
C LYS A 38 23.43 -17.87 15.68
N VAL A 39 22.37 -17.91 16.48
CA VAL A 39 21.57 -19.13 16.70
C VAL A 39 20.38 -19.21 15.76
N ASP A 40 19.62 -18.11 15.63
CA ASP A 40 18.31 -18.11 14.97
C ASP A 40 18.28 -17.24 13.70
N ASN A 41 19.33 -16.46 13.46
CA ASN A 41 19.40 -15.46 12.38
C ASN A 41 18.20 -14.47 12.42
N ASP A 42 17.68 -14.21 13.62
CA ASP A 42 16.51 -13.36 13.84
C ASP A 42 16.94 -11.89 13.93
N TYR A 43 17.05 -11.27 12.75
CA TYR A 43 17.43 -9.87 12.61
C TYR A 43 16.44 -8.91 13.28
N PHE A 44 15.15 -9.25 13.30
CA PHE A 44 14.12 -8.40 13.91
C PHE A 44 14.22 -8.39 15.45
N MET A 45 14.51 -9.53 16.05
CA MET A 45 14.77 -9.59 17.48
C MET A 45 16.12 -8.95 17.83
N ALA A 46 17.14 -9.17 17.03
CA ALA A 46 18.46 -8.59 17.24
C ALA A 46 18.44 -7.05 17.23
N ILE A 47 17.70 -6.42 16.29
CA ILE A 47 17.63 -4.95 16.22
C ILE A 47 17.02 -4.33 17.47
N GLN A 48 15.99 -4.96 18.05
CA GLN A 48 15.33 -4.50 19.28
C GLN A 48 16.29 -4.57 20.48
N ILE A 49 17.05 -5.67 20.59
CA ILE A 49 18.02 -5.85 21.68
C ILE A 49 19.19 -4.86 21.56
N ILE A 50 19.71 -4.64 20.34
CA ILE A 50 20.82 -3.70 20.11
C ILE A 50 20.39 -2.26 20.37
N ASN A 51 19.19 -1.87 19.94
CA ASN A 51 18.66 -0.53 20.24
C ASN A 51 18.59 -0.30 21.76
N LYS A 52 18.05 -1.28 22.50
CA LYS A 52 18.02 -1.22 23.96
C LYS A 52 19.42 -1.14 24.58
N ALA A 53 20.41 -1.86 24.02
CA ALA A 53 21.79 -1.79 24.49
C ALA A 53 22.40 -0.39 24.31
N ILE A 54 22.15 0.26 23.15
CA ILE A 54 22.65 1.61 22.88
C ILE A 54 21.92 2.63 23.76
N ASP A 55 20.62 2.48 23.99
CA ASP A 55 19.85 3.35 24.89
C ASP A 55 20.34 3.24 26.34
N GLU A 56 20.58 2.04 26.85
CA GLU A 56 21.14 1.84 28.19
C GLU A 56 22.57 2.40 28.31
N TYR A 57 23.40 2.26 27.26
CA TYR A 57 24.72 2.91 27.22
C TYR A 57 24.58 4.43 27.26
N GLY A 58 23.70 5.00 26.44
CA GLY A 58 23.43 6.43 26.39
C GLY A 58 22.93 6.97 27.73
N ALA A 59 22.02 6.26 28.39
CA ALA A 59 21.53 6.59 29.73
C ALA A 59 22.66 6.61 30.77
N SER A 60 23.60 5.67 30.70
CA SER A 60 24.77 5.65 31.59
C SER A 60 25.69 6.87 31.42
N LEU A 61 25.57 7.59 30.31
CA LEU A 61 26.28 8.83 30.00
C LEU A 61 25.38 10.08 30.05
N GLY A 62 24.11 9.96 30.48
CA GLY A 62 23.17 11.09 30.47
C GLY A 62 22.88 11.65 29.07
N LEU A 63 22.99 10.82 28.02
CA LEU A 63 22.72 11.17 26.63
C LEU A 63 21.27 10.87 26.20
N GLU A 64 20.37 10.69 27.15
CA GLU A 64 18.95 10.29 26.95
C GLU A 64 18.17 11.27 26.06
N SER A 65 18.66 12.50 25.95
CA SER A 65 18.08 13.57 25.11
C SER A 65 18.61 13.58 23.67
N ILE A 66 19.64 12.80 23.36
CA ILE A 66 20.24 12.73 22.02
C ILE A 66 19.62 11.59 21.26
N SER A 67 18.81 11.94 20.25
CA SER A 67 18.16 10.95 19.41
C SER A 67 19.20 10.09 18.67
N MET A 68 19.03 8.76 18.75
CA MET A 68 19.79 7.83 17.92
C MET A 68 19.57 8.04 16.42
N ARG A 69 18.55 8.82 15.98
CA ARG A 69 18.34 9.17 14.56
C ARG A 69 19.52 9.90 13.93
N ASP A 70 20.34 10.57 14.72
CA ASP A 70 21.64 11.10 14.28
C ASP A 70 22.78 10.30 14.94
N PRO A 71 23.19 9.17 14.33
CA PRO A 71 24.20 8.30 14.91
C PRO A 71 25.54 9.02 15.09
N LYS A 72 25.85 9.98 14.20
CA LYS A 72 27.07 10.79 14.29
C LYS A 72 27.03 11.70 15.52
N LYS A 73 25.94 12.44 15.72
CA LYS A 73 25.77 13.31 16.89
C LYS A 73 25.82 12.52 18.21
N PHE A 74 25.23 11.31 18.23
CA PHE A 74 25.29 10.43 19.40
C PHE A 74 26.74 9.99 19.69
N LEU A 75 27.45 9.47 18.68
CA LEU A 75 28.84 9.04 18.84
C LEU A 75 29.77 10.21 19.20
N ASP A 76 29.57 11.40 18.62
CA ASP A 76 30.33 12.60 18.95
C ASP A 76 30.09 13.06 20.40
N ALA A 77 28.86 12.99 20.89
CA ALA A 77 28.54 13.33 22.28
C ALA A 77 29.12 12.30 23.26
N ALA A 78 29.02 11.00 22.94
CA ALA A 78 29.66 9.95 23.72
C ALA A 78 31.19 10.10 23.73
N ARG A 79 31.79 10.48 22.60
CA ARG A 79 33.22 10.78 22.45
C ARG A 79 33.66 11.92 23.35
N GLN A 80 32.87 12.99 23.45
CA GLN A 80 33.15 14.11 24.35
C GLN A 80 33.14 13.70 25.84
N GLN A 81 32.28 12.75 26.22
CA GLN A 81 32.19 12.30 27.62
C GLN A 81 33.20 11.23 28.01
N THR A 82 33.51 10.31 27.08
CA THR A 82 34.25 9.08 27.40
C THR A 82 35.64 9.00 26.76
N GLY A 83 35.90 9.86 25.77
CA GLY A 83 37.12 9.83 24.95
C GLY A 83 37.08 8.75 23.87
N ASP A 84 38.01 8.88 22.91
CA ASP A 84 38.07 8.03 21.70
C ASP A 84 38.16 6.54 21.99
N ALA A 85 39.04 6.16 22.94
CA ALA A 85 39.31 4.76 23.23
C ALA A 85 38.05 4.00 23.66
N LYS A 86 37.16 4.62 24.46
CA LYS A 86 35.94 3.99 24.94
C LYS A 86 34.88 3.87 23.87
N VAL A 87 34.63 4.93 23.11
CA VAL A 87 33.68 4.90 21.98
C VAL A 87 34.08 3.81 20.98
N VAL A 88 35.37 3.75 20.65
CA VAL A 88 35.95 2.74 19.75
C VAL A 88 35.77 1.32 20.28
N SER A 89 36.01 1.07 21.58
CA SER A 89 35.92 -0.29 22.13
C SER A 89 34.51 -0.75 22.51
N GLU A 90 33.58 0.18 22.78
CA GLU A 90 32.29 -0.13 23.39
C GLU A 90 31.09 0.19 22.50
N LEU A 91 31.09 1.34 21.81
CA LEU A 91 29.96 1.78 20.98
C LEU A 91 30.09 1.39 19.52
N VAL A 92 31.29 1.50 18.94
CA VAL A 92 31.50 1.12 17.53
C VAL A 92 31.04 -0.32 17.23
N PRO A 93 31.31 -1.35 18.08
CA PRO A 93 30.79 -2.69 17.86
C PRO A 93 29.26 -2.74 17.79
N LEU A 94 28.56 -2.04 18.67
CA LEU A 94 27.09 -1.98 18.68
C LEU A 94 26.54 -1.37 17.39
N PHE A 95 27.14 -0.27 16.92
CA PHE A 95 26.72 0.41 15.70
C PHE A 95 27.04 -0.41 14.45
N LEU A 96 28.16 -1.14 14.44
CA LEU A 96 28.50 -2.08 13.37
C LEU A 96 27.50 -3.23 13.30
N THR A 97 27.24 -3.92 14.42
CA THR A 97 26.25 -4.99 14.45
C THR A 97 24.88 -4.46 14.06
N ARG A 98 24.49 -3.26 14.55
CA ARG A 98 23.22 -2.63 14.16
C ARG A 98 23.14 -2.37 12.65
N SER A 99 24.21 -1.86 12.05
CA SER A 99 24.27 -1.58 10.62
C SER A 99 24.12 -2.84 9.76
N GLU A 100 24.75 -3.96 10.16
CA GLU A 100 24.61 -5.24 9.47
C GLU A 100 23.17 -5.78 9.59
N VAL A 101 22.58 -5.68 10.79
CA VAL A 101 21.18 -6.07 11.01
C VAL A 101 20.22 -5.23 10.16
N LEU A 102 20.41 -3.91 10.14
CA LEU A 102 19.62 -2.99 9.33
C LEU A 102 19.72 -3.30 7.84
N SER A 103 20.93 -3.58 7.33
CA SER A 103 21.12 -3.99 5.94
C SER A 103 20.39 -5.30 5.63
N ASN A 104 20.42 -6.30 6.53
CA ASN A 104 19.69 -7.56 6.32
C ASN A 104 18.16 -7.39 6.43
N LEU A 105 17.68 -6.32 7.08
CA LEU A 105 16.28 -5.94 7.13
C LEU A 105 15.83 -5.04 5.95
N GLY A 106 16.73 -4.74 5.00
CA GLY A 106 16.44 -3.86 3.85
C GLY A 106 16.52 -2.36 4.17
N ALA A 107 16.96 -1.98 5.38
CA ALA A 107 17.08 -0.58 5.81
C ALA A 107 18.46 0.02 5.42
N HIS A 108 18.85 -0.12 4.15
CA HIS A 108 20.20 0.19 3.66
C HIS A 108 20.60 1.67 3.82
N LYS A 109 19.68 2.62 3.57
CA LYS A 109 19.91 4.06 3.80
C LYS A 109 20.27 4.34 5.27
N ARG A 110 19.60 3.65 6.20
CA ARG A 110 19.84 3.78 7.63
C ARG A 110 21.17 3.13 8.02
N ALA A 111 21.44 1.92 7.54
CA ALA A 111 22.70 1.22 7.77
C ALA A 111 23.91 2.06 7.31
N LYS A 112 23.80 2.73 6.15
CA LYS A 112 24.82 3.65 5.66
C LYS A 112 25.09 4.81 6.64
N LEU A 113 24.06 5.43 7.21
CA LEU A 113 24.23 6.51 8.18
C LEU A 113 24.97 6.05 9.45
N GLU A 114 24.69 4.84 9.93
CA GLU A 114 25.43 4.23 11.05
C GLU A 114 26.91 4.03 10.69
N LEU A 115 27.18 3.53 9.48
CA LEU A 115 28.53 3.26 8.99
C LEU A 115 29.33 4.55 8.77
N ASP A 116 28.70 5.59 8.21
CA ASP A 116 29.30 6.93 8.07
C ASP A 116 29.65 7.52 9.44
N ALA A 117 28.79 7.33 10.45
CA ALA A 117 29.05 7.77 11.81
C ALA A 117 30.22 7.00 12.45
N VAL A 118 30.26 5.67 12.29
CA VAL A 118 31.38 4.83 12.75
C VAL A 118 32.69 5.25 12.10
N ILE A 119 32.72 5.46 10.78
CA ILE A 119 33.92 5.89 10.05
C ILE A 119 34.37 7.29 10.49
N SER A 120 33.43 8.17 10.89
CA SER A 120 33.80 9.50 11.38
C SER A 120 34.55 9.48 12.71
N VAL A 121 34.22 8.52 13.60
CA VAL A 121 34.91 8.36 14.89
C VAL A 121 36.10 7.40 14.81
N TRP A 122 36.10 6.46 13.87
CA TRP A 122 37.20 5.53 13.60
C TRP A 122 37.48 5.42 12.08
N PRO A 123 38.23 6.39 11.51
CA PRO A 123 38.48 6.45 10.06
C PRO A 123 39.24 5.27 9.47
N ASP A 124 40.02 4.56 10.30
CA ASP A 124 40.85 3.42 9.87
C ASP A 124 40.14 2.07 10.03
N HIS A 125 38.83 2.05 10.31
CA HIS A 125 38.08 0.79 10.47
C HIS A 125 37.70 0.16 9.13
N GLU A 126 38.55 -0.72 8.61
CA GLU A 126 38.40 -1.33 7.27
C GLU A 126 37.05 -2.02 7.06
N ARG A 127 36.59 -2.84 8.01
CA ARG A 127 35.29 -3.53 7.90
C ARG A 127 34.10 -2.56 7.79
N ALA A 128 34.20 -1.37 8.38
CA ALA A 128 33.12 -0.37 8.29
C ALA A 128 33.07 0.23 6.88
N LYS A 129 34.23 0.47 6.27
CA LYS A 129 34.34 0.95 4.88
C LYS A 129 33.83 -0.08 3.88
N GLU A 130 34.17 -1.35 4.08
CA GLU A 130 33.68 -2.46 3.26
C GLU A 130 32.15 -2.55 3.31
N LEU A 131 31.57 -2.64 4.52
CA LEU A 131 30.11 -2.69 4.71
C LEU A 131 29.40 -1.47 4.11
N ARG A 132 30.01 -0.28 4.22
CA ARG A 132 29.47 0.95 3.65
C ARG A 132 29.44 0.86 2.13
N GLN A 133 30.52 0.39 1.51
CA GLN A 133 30.59 0.22 0.07
C GLN A 133 29.59 -0.84 -0.41
N GLU A 134 29.51 -2.00 0.25
CA GLU A 134 28.52 -3.05 -0.03
C GLU A 134 27.09 -2.49 0.05
N THR A 135 26.80 -1.71 1.09
CA THR A 135 25.49 -1.06 1.28
C THR A 135 25.19 -0.05 0.17
N GLU A 136 26.17 0.77 -0.24
CA GLU A 136 26.01 1.71 -1.35
C GLU A 136 25.80 1.02 -2.70
N GLU A 137 26.48 -0.10 -2.94
CA GLU A 137 26.29 -0.91 -4.15
C GLU A 137 24.89 -1.53 -4.20
N VAL A 138 24.41 -2.08 -3.07
CA VAL A 138 23.04 -2.60 -2.95
C VAL A 138 22.01 -1.48 -3.16
N MET A 139 22.17 -0.32 -2.50
CA MET A 139 21.28 0.83 -2.69
C MET A 139 21.25 1.33 -4.13
N ALA A 140 22.41 1.41 -4.78
CA ALA A 140 22.52 1.83 -6.18
C ALA A 140 21.90 0.81 -7.15
N MET A 141 21.90 -0.48 -6.79
CA MET A 141 21.15 -1.53 -7.49
C MET A 141 19.65 -1.41 -7.21
N GLU A 142 19.22 -1.22 -5.98
CA GLU A 142 17.79 -1.14 -5.60
C GLU A 142 17.09 0.08 -6.20
N ASP A 143 17.65 1.28 -6.10
CA ASP A 143 17.03 2.51 -6.64
C ASP A 143 16.87 2.45 -8.17
N LYS A 144 17.81 1.81 -8.88
CA LYS A 144 17.73 1.60 -10.34
C LYS A 144 16.82 0.44 -10.73
N THR A 145 16.74 -0.59 -9.90
CA THR A 145 16.02 -1.83 -10.21
C THR A 145 14.53 -1.73 -9.87
N TYR A 146 14.13 -1.02 -8.81
CA TYR A 146 12.73 -0.98 -8.36
C TYR A 146 11.82 -0.05 -9.18
N SER A 147 12.27 1.17 -9.50
CA SER A 147 11.56 2.06 -10.44
C SER A 147 11.40 1.42 -11.83
N GLN A 148 12.42 0.67 -12.28
CA GLN A 148 12.34 -0.11 -13.52
C GLN A 148 11.52 -1.41 -13.36
N GLN A 149 11.45 -2.02 -12.17
CA GLN A 149 10.71 -3.26 -11.92
C GLN A 149 9.19 -3.03 -11.83
N GLU A 150 8.71 -1.95 -11.22
CA GLU A 150 7.25 -1.65 -11.22
C GLU A 150 6.74 -1.25 -12.61
N ASP A 151 7.52 -0.49 -13.38
CA ASP A 151 7.18 -0.17 -14.77
C ASP A 151 7.42 -1.36 -15.72
N ALA A 152 8.18 -2.38 -15.32
CA ALA A 152 8.31 -3.64 -16.06
C ALA A 152 7.17 -4.63 -15.80
N LYS A 153 6.42 -4.48 -14.69
CA LYS A 153 5.23 -5.32 -14.41
C LYS A 153 4.09 -4.94 -15.34
N ILE A 154 3.33 -5.94 -15.76
CA ILE A 154 2.14 -5.71 -16.59
C ILE A 154 1.07 -5.06 -15.69
N PRO A 155 0.52 -3.88 -16.03
CA PRO A 155 -0.60 -3.30 -15.31
C PRO A 155 -1.89 -4.10 -15.52
N ALA A 156 -2.66 -4.31 -14.45
CA ALA A 156 -3.97 -4.94 -14.48
C ALA A 156 -5.06 -3.99 -13.94
N THR A 157 -6.07 -3.68 -14.75
CA THR A 157 -7.25 -2.92 -14.33
C THR A 157 -8.39 -3.87 -14.00
N VAL A 158 -9.04 -3.69 -12.86
CA VAL A 158 -10.28 -4.40 -12.52
C VAL A 158 -11.46 -3.50 -12.89
N LEU A 159 -12.35 -3.99 -13.75
CA LEU A 159 -13.58 -3.33 -14.16
C LEU A 159 -14.76 -3.95 -13.41
N THR A 160 -15.43 -3.16 -12.58
CA THR A 160 -16.56 -3.60 -11.76
C THR A 160 -17.75 -2.64 -11.88
N GLY A 161 -18.83 -2.92 -11.17
CA GLY A 161 -20.05 -2.12 -11.13
C GLY A 161 -21.31 -2.96 -11.25
N PHE A 162 -22.42 -2.44 -10.72
CA PHE A 162 -23.66 -3.19 -10.54
C PHE A 162 -24.26 -3.70 -11.87
N LEU A 163 -25.20 -4.65 -11.81
CA LEU A 163 -25.79 -5.22 -13.03
C LEU A 163 -26.42 -4.13 -13.90
N GLY A 164 -26.23 -4.24 -15.22
CA GLY A 164 -26.79 -3.28 -16.16
C GLY A 164 -26.11 -1.90 -16.21
N SER A 165 -25.02 -1.67 -15.45
CA SER A 165 -24.33 -0.37 -15.47
C SER A 165 -23.67 -0.01 -16.81
N GLY A 166 -23.42 -1.00 -17.66
CA GLY A 166 -22.83 -0.83 -18.99
C GLY A 166 -21.39 -1.35 -19.12
N LYS A 167 -20.92 -2.22 -18.21
CA LYS A 167 -19.60 -2.87 -18.27
C LYS A 167 -19.35 -3.59 -19.60
N THR A 168 -20.25 -4.50 -20.00
CA THR A 168 -20.16 -5.23 -21.28
C THR A 168 -20.16 -4.29 -22.49
N THR A 169 -20.95 -3.21 -22.44
CA THR A 169 -20.95 -2.19 -23.50
C THR A 169 -19.61 -1.47 -23.57
N LEU A 170 -19.03 -1.09 -22.42
CA LEU A 170 -17.71 -0.50 -22.34
C LEU A 170 -16.62 -1.44 -22.87
N LEU A 171 -16.66 -2.73 -22.50
CA LEU A 171 -15.71 -3.73 -23.00
C LEU A 171 -15.80 -3.89 -24.51
N ASN A 172 -17.00 -4.00 -25.06
CA ASN A 172 -17.20 -4.04 -26.50
C ASN A 172 -16.66 -2.80 -27.21
N HIS A 173 -16.79 -1.63 -26.59
CA HIS A 173 -16.18 -0.40 -27.10
C HIS A 173 -14.65 -0.43 -27.06
N ILE A 174 -14.06 -0.93 -25.97
CA ILE A 174 -12.61 -1.12 -25.90
C ILE A 174 -12.16 -2.07 -27.00
N LEU A 175 -12.80 -3.23 -27.15
CA LEU A 175 -12.47 -4.23 -28.16
C LEU A 175 -12.59 -3.75 -29.61
N ARG A 176 -13.57 -2.89 -29.91
CA ARG A 176 -13.82 -2.41 -31.27
C ARG A 176 -13.04 -1.16 -31.64
N ASP A 177 -12.94 -0.22 -30.70
CA ASP A 177 -12.51 1.14 -30.96
C ASP A 177 -11.10 1.43 -30.41
N TRP A 178 -10.46 0.46 -29.75
CA TRP A 178 -9.09 0.60 -29.29
C TRP A 178 -8.13 0.74 -30.48
N LYS A 179 -7.52 1.92 -30.57
CA LYS A 179 -6.45 2.25 -31.53
C LYS A 179 -5.12 2.52 -30.82
N GLY A 180 -5.00 2.06 -29.58
CA GLY A 180 -3.78 2.26 -28.80
C GLY A 180 -2.66 1.33 -29.27
N ASP A 181 -1.45 1.67 -28.85
CA ASP A 181 -0.23 0.92 -29.13
C ASP A 181 -0.02 -0.29 -28.20
N LYS A 182 -0.84 -0.40 -27.14
CA LYS A 182 -0.76 -1.48 -26.14
C LYS A 182 -1.63 -2.67 -26.54
N ARG A 183 -1.09 -3.88 -26.36
CA ARG A 183 -1.85 -5.13 -26.42
C ARG A 183 -2.52 -5.40 -25.08
N ILE A 184 -3.85 -5.44 -25.10
CA ILE A 184 -4.67 -5.63 -23.89
C ILE A 184 -5.17 -7.08 -23.86
N ALA A 185 -4.91 -7.81 -22.78
CA ALA A 185 -5.56 -9.08 -22.51
C ALA A 185 -6.80 -8.84 -21.66
N ILE A 186 -7.94 -9.39 -22.04
CA ILE A 186 -9.20 -9.27 -21.31
C ILE A 186 -9.53 -10.60 -20.65
N ILE A 187 -9.91 -10.57 -19.38
CA ILE A 187 -10.49 -11.69 -18.63
C ILE A 187 -11.91 -11.29 -18.28
N GLU A 188 -12.88 -12.00 -18.83
CA GLU A 188 -14.29 -11.89 -18.43
C GLU A 188 -14.56 -12.93 -17.34
N ASN A 189 -14.93 -12.50 -16.13
CA ASN A 189 -15.27 -13.39 -15.04
C ASN A 189 -16.79 -13.36 -14.82
N GLU A 190 -17.55 -14.20 -15.55
CA GLU A 190 -18.98 -14.36 -15.38
C GLU A 190 -19.32 -15.57 -14.48
N PHE A 191 -19.89 -15.32 -13.29
CA PHE A 191 -20.48 -16.37 -12.46
C PHE A 191 -21.92 -16.63 -12.89
N GLY A 192 -22.16 -17.74 -13.59
CA GLY A 192 -23.50 -18.34 -13.79
C GLY A 192 -24.02 -18.29 -15.23
N GLU A 193 -24.41 -19.46 -15.73
CA GLU A 193 -25.17 -19.77 -16.97
C GLU A 193 -25.02 -18.86 -18.19
N VAL A 194 -24.30 -19.36 -19.21
CA VAL A 194 -24.35 -19.00 -20.65
C VAL A 194 -25.07 -17.68 -20.94
N GLY A 195 -24.34 -16.57 -20.79
CA GLY A 195 -24.82 -15.24 -21.12
C GLY A 195 -25.07 -15.09 -22.62
N ILE A 196 -26.10 -14.33 -22.97
CA ILE A 196 -26.39 -13.90 -24.37
C ILE A 196 -25.24 -13.06 -24.96
N ASP A 197 -24.32 -12.62 -24.10
CA ASP A 197 -23.20 -11.73 -24.36
C ASP A 197 -22.10 -12.33 -25.25
N ASP A 198 -21.97 -13.66 -25.29
CA ASP A 198 -21.13 -14.42 -26.25
C ASP A 198 -21.32 -13.92 -27.69
N ALA A 199 -22.56 -13.61 -28.08
CA ALA A 199 -22.88 -13.21 -29.45
C ALA A 199 -22.52 -11.74 -29.78
N LEU A 200 -22.34 -10.87 -28.78
CA LEU A 200 -22.03 -9.45 -28.95
C LEU A 200 -20.52 -9.21 -29.01
N VAL A 201 -19.77 -9.91 -28.15
CA VAL A 201 -18.30 -9.86 -28.11
C VAL A 201 -17.72 -10.57 -29.33
N THR A 202 -18.18 -11.79 -29.64
CA THR A 202 -17.69 -12.59 -30.80
C THR A 202 -17.84 -11.90 -32.16
N LYS A 203 -18.84 -11.02 -32.33
CA LYS A 203 -19.03 -10.27 -33.60
C LYS A 203 -18.00 -9.14 -33.80
N ALA A 204 -17.38 -8.65 -32.73
CA ALA A 204 -16.31 -7.65 -32.79
C ALA A 204 -14.95 -8.29 -33.18
N LEU A 205 -14.79 -9.59 -32.97
CA LEU A 205 -13.53 -10.35 -33.03
C LEU A 205 -13.14 -10.79 -34.45
N LYS A 206 -13.11 -9.86 -35.40
CA LYS A 206 -12.50 -10.07 -36.72
C LYS A 206 -11.29 -9.18 -36.89
N GLU A 207 -10.19 -9.52 -36.23
CA GLU A 207 -8.78 -9.30 -36.61
C GLU A 207 -7.87 -9.48 -35.38
N GLU A 208 -6.58 -9.69 -35.63
CA GLU A 208 -5.54 -10.30 -34.79
C GLU A 208 -5.24 -9.61 -33.43
N GLU A 209 -6.15 -9.67 -32.46
CA GLU A 209 -5.85 -9.35 -31.06
C GLU A 209 -5.94 -10.59 -30.16
N THR A 210 -4.88 -10.83 -29.38
CA THR A 210 -4.74 -12.02 -28.52
C THR A 210 -5.64 -11.92 -27.29
N ILE A 211 -6.93 -12.16 -27.48
CA ILE A 211 -7.93 -12.24 -26.40
C ILE A 211 -7.96 -13.68 -25.90
N ILE A 212 -7.74 -13.87 -24.60
CA ILE A 212 -7.79 -15.18 -23.94
C ILE A 212 -9.07 -15.21 -23.11
N GLU A 213 -10.17 -15.59 -23.76
CA GLU A 213 -11.46 -15.83 -23.13
C GLU A 213 -11.39 -17.10 -22.25
N MET A 214 -11.92 -17.06 -21.03
CA MET A 214 -11.91 -18.18 -20.09
C MET A 214 -13.31 -18.47 -19.56
N ASN A 215 -13.97 -19.46 -20.16
CA ASN A 215 -15.25 -20.00 -19.67
C ASN A 215 -15.01 -21.13 -18.68
N ASN A 216 -15.17 -20.87 -17.38
CA ASN A 216 -15.19 -21.92 -16.35
C ASN A 216 -16.43 -21.77 -15.47
N GLY A 217 -17.36 -22.73 -15.60
CA GLY A 217 -18.66 -22.76 -14.94
C GLY A 217 -18.62 -22.82 -13.40
N CYS A 218 -19.77 -22.48 -12.82
CA CYS A 218 -20.11 -22.34 -11.41
C CYS A 218 -19.26 -23.16 -10.42
N ILE A 219 -18.77 -22.52 -9.34
CA ILE A 219 -18.82 -23.02 -7.95
C ILE A 219 -18.30 -21.92 -6.99
N CYS A 220 -19.12 -21.62 -5.99
CA CYS A 220 -19.01 -20.60 -4.94
C CYS A 220 -17.76 -20.64 -4.02
N CYS A 221 -16.64 -21.28 -4.40
CA CYS A 221 -15.45 -21.43 -3.54
C CYS A 221 -14.06 -21.34 -4.24
N THR A 222 -13.96 -21.10 -5.56
CA THR A 222 -12.67 -21.15 -6.32
C THR A 222 -12.23 -19.84 -7.01
N VAL A 223 -12.95 -18.74 -6.77
CA VAL A 223 -12.82 -17.42 -7.44
C VAL A 223 -11.37 -16.97 -7.64
N ARG A 224 -10.57 -17.02 -6.57
CA ARG A 224 -9.17 -16.56 -6.59
C ARG A 224 -8.25 -17.55 -7.31
N GLY A 225 -8.51 -18.85 -7.20
CA GLY A 225 -7.71 -19.89 -7.85
C GLY A 225 -7.81 -19.81 -9.37
N ASP A 226 -9.04 -19.68 -9.89
CA ASP A 226 -9.31 -19.63 -11.32
C ASP A 226 -8.72 -18.35 -11.97
N LEU A 227 -8.85 -17.20 -11.30
CA LEU A 227 -8.22 -15.96 -11.74
C LEU A 227 -6.69 -16.08 -11.77
N VAL A 228 -6.07 -16.63 -10.72
CA VAL A 228 -4.62 -16.84 -10.65
C VAL A 228 -4.14 -17.73 -11.79
N GLU A 229 -4.88 -18.80 -12.11
CA GLU A 229 -4.55 -19.66 -13.23
C GLU A 229 -4.65 -18.95 -14.58
N GLY A 230 -5.70 -18.15 -14.79
CA GLY A 230 -5.86 -17.35 -16.00
C GLY A 230 -4.73 -16.34 -16.20
N LEU A 231 -4.39 -15.59 -15.16
CA LEU A 231 -3.24 -14.67 -15.18
C LEU A 231 -1.92 -15.42 -15.45
N LYS A 232 -1.71 -16.60 -14.84
CA LYS A 232 -0.55 -17.45 -15.11
C LYS A 232 -0.51 -17.95 -16.56
N LYS A 233 -1.65 -18.22 -17.19
CA LYS A 233 -1.73 -18.61 -18.61
C LYS A 233 -1.34 -17.44 -19.51
N ILE A 234 -1.90 -16.24 -19.29
CA ILE A 234 -1.56 -15.01 -20.03
C ILE A 234 -0.06 -14.72 -19.97
N LEU A 235 0.54 -14.82 -18.77
CA LEU A 235 1.97 -14.62 -18.57
C LEU A 235 2.84 -15.65 -19.30
N LYS A 236 2.35 -16.88 -19.48
CA LYS A 236 3.07 -17.95 -20.19
C LYS A 236 2.90 -17.85 -21.71
N SER A 237 1.70 -17.52 -22.20
CA SER A 237 1.38 -17.41 -23.63
C SER A 237 1.97 -16.15 -24.26
N GLY A 238 2.03 -15.03 -23.53
CA GLY A 238 2.63 -13.77 -23.99
C GLY A 238 4.14 -13.82 -24.26
N ARG A 239 4.78 -14.98 -24.10
CA ARG A 239 6.18 -15.22 -24.52
C ARG A 239 6.31 -15.74 -25.95
N ALA A 240 5.23 -16.22 -26.58
CA ALA A 240 5.26 -16.87 -27.90
C ALA A 240 4.74 -15.97 -29.04
N ASP A 241 3.64 -15.22 -28.84
CA ASP A 241 2.97 -14.42 -29.89
C ASP A 241 3.13 -12.89 -29.74
N GLY A 242 3.92 -12.45 -28.76
CA GLY A 242 4.08 -11.04 -28.43
C GLY A 242 3.62 -10.71 -27.01
N ARG A 243 4.29 -9.73 -26.39
CA ARG A 243 4.11 -9.38 -24.97
C ARG A 243 2.79 -8.64 -24.75
N VAL A 244 1.96 -9.13 -23.83
CA VAL A 244 0.79 -8.38 -23.32
C VAL A 244 1.28 -7.15 -22.54
N ASP A 245 0.69 -5.99 -22.85
CA ASP A 245 1.09 -4.69 -22.30
C ASP A 245 0.14 -4.21 -21.20
N HIS A 246 -1.09 -4.73 -21.15
CA HIS A 246 -2.09 -4.42 -20.11
C HIS A 246 -3.06 -5.59 -19.95
N ILE A 247 -3.61 -5.77 -18.74
CA ILE A 247 -4.65 -6.77 -18.46
C ILE A 247 -5.90 -6.04 -17.97
N LEU A 248 -7.07 -6.38 -18.50
CA LEU A 248 -8.37 -5.88 -18.07
C LEU A 248 -9.20 -7.05 -17.54
N ILE A 249 -9.66 -6.96 -16.30
CA ILE A 249 -10.41 -8.02 -15.63
C ILE A 249 -11.82 -7.50 -15.37
N GLU A 250 -12.83 -8.03 -16.03
CA GLU A 250 -14.21 -7.77 -15.68
C GLU A 250 -14.63 -8.67 -14.52
N THR A 251 -15.30 -8.08 -13.52
CA THR A 251 -16.01 -8.82 -12.49
C THR A 251 -17.52 -8.84 -12.77
N THR A 252 -18.23 -9.85 -12.29
CA THR A 252 -19.71 -9.85 -12.36
C THR A 252 -20.32 -8.62 -11.70
N GLY A 253 -21.56 -8.32 -12.06
CA GLY A 253 -22.27 -7.17 -11.48
C GLY A 253 -22.56 -7.28 -9.98
N LEU A 254 -22.43 -8.46 -9.39
CA LEU A 254 -22.61 -8.71 -7.95
C LEU A 254 -21.32 -9.11 -7.25
N ALA A 255 -20.18 -9.15 -7.95
CA ALA A 255 -18.92 -9.53 -7.34
C ALA A 255 -18.39 -8.40 -6.46
N ASP A 256 -17.91 -8.80 -5.28
CA ASP A 256 -17.03 -8.02 -4.44
C ASP A 256 -15.66 -7.86 -5.17
N PRO A 257 -15.15 -6.62 -5.37
CA PRO A 257 -13.84 -6.37 -5.96
C PRO A 257 -12.66 -6.85 -5.09
N ALA A 258 -12.83 -7.01 -3.77
CA ALA A 258 -11.72 -7.25 -2.86
C ALA A 258 -10.97 -8.57 -3.12
N PRO A 259 -11.61 -9.75 -3.28
CA PRO A 259 -10.89 -11.00 -3.56
C PRO A 259 -10.08 -10.96 -4.86
N VAL A 260 -10.57 -10.25 -5.87
CA VAL A 260 -9.87 -10.03 -7.14
C VAL A 260 -8.63 -9.17 -6.89
N ALA A 261 -8.79 -8.05 -6.19
CA ALA A 261 -7.68 -7.14 -5.90
C ALA A 261 -6.62 -7.75 -4.97
N GLN A 262 -7.02 -8.55 -3.97
CA GLN A 262 -6.12 -9.27 -3.06
C GLN A 262 -5.19 -10.26 -3.79
N THR A 263 -5.60 -10.75 -4.97
CA THR A 263 -4.78 -11.67 -5.78
C THR A 263 -3.41 -11.09 -6.11
N PHE A 264 -3.33 -9.77 -6.33
CA PHE A 264 -2.09 -9.08 -6.68
C PHE A 264 -1.12 -8.89 -5.50
N PHE A 265 -1.60 -9.09 -4.26
CA PHE A 265 -0.82 -8.91 -3.04
C PHE A 265 -0.43 -10.22 -2.36
N VAL A 266 -1.15 -11.32 -2.64
CA VAL A 266 -0.99 -12.57 -1.88
C VAL A 266 -0.41 -13.72 -2.73
N ASP A 267 -0.41 -13.65 -4.06
CA ASP A 267 0.30 -14.63 -4.90
C ASP A 267 1.65 -14.07 -5.38
N ASP A 268 2.75 -14.58 -4.83
CA ASP A 268 4.12 -14.13 -5.11
C ASP A 268 4.46 -14.14 -6.62
N TYR A 269 3.94 -15.12 -7.35
CA TYR A 269 4.21 -15.25 -8.78
C TYR A 269 3.54 -14.13 -9.58
N ILE A 270 2.30 -13.78 -9.21
CA ILE A 270 1.55 -12.66 -9.77
C ILE A 270 2.17 -11.33 -9.33
N GLN A 271 2.41 -11.13 -8.04
CA GLN A 271 2.97 -9.89 -7.49
C GLN A 271 4.31 -9.51 -8.13
N ALA A 272 5.14 -10.49 -8.49
CA ALA A 272 6.42 -10.27 -9.16
C ALA A 272 6.31 -9.81 -10.63
N ARG A 273 5.16 -10.00 -11.29
CA ARG A 273 5.01 -9.84 -12.76
C ARG A 273 3.87 -8.91 -13.19
N ILE A 274 2.86 -8.77 -12.35
CA ILE A 274 1.65 -7.99 -12.60
C ILE A 274 1.47 -7.05 -11.42
N ARG A 275 1.09 -5.80 -11.70
CA ARG A 275 0.69 -4.84 -10.68
C ARG A 275 -0.77 -4.46 -10.90
N LEU A 276 -1.52 -4.30 -9.82
CA LEU A 276 -2.85 -3.72 -9.90
C LEU A 276 -2.70 -2.24 -10.33
N ASP A 277 -3.43 -1.83 -11.37
CA ASP A 277 -3.37 -0.48 -11.95
C ASP A 277 -4.48 0.42 -11.40
N GLY A 278 -5.68 -0.14 -11.23
CA GLY A 278 -6.81 0.51 -10.58
C GLY A 278 -8.06 -0.37 -10.58
N ILE A 279 -8.99 -0.06 -9.69
CA ILE A 279 -10.37 -0.56 -9.70
C ILE A 279 -11.26 0.52 -10.30
N VAL A 280 -11.86 0.23 -11.45
CA VAL A 280 -12.75 1.13 -12.18
C VAL A 280 -14.18 0.64 -12.02
N THR A 281 -15.06 1.49 -11.51
CA THR A 281 -16.46 1.14 -11.27
C THR A 281 -17.36 1.88 -12.25
N VAL A 282 -18.11 1.12 -13.05
CA VAL A 282 -19.15 1.67 -13.95
C VAL A 282 -20.45 1.76 -13.17
N VAL A 283 -21.02 2.96 -13.12
CA VAL A 283 -22.19 3.28 -12.31
C VAL A 283 -23.34 3.70 -13.22
N ASP A 284 -24.53 3.12 -13.04
CA ASP A 284 -25.74 3.56 -13.72
C ASP A 284 -26.32 4.79 -13.00
N ALA A 285 -26.15 5.99 -13.57
CA ALA A 285 -26.66 7.22 -12.98
C ALA A 285 -28.17 7.18 -12.72
N LYS A 286 -28.96 6.45 -13.52
CA LYS A 286 -30.41 6.39 -13.39
C LYS A 286 -30.85 5.56 -12.18
N HIS A 287 -30.19 4.44 -11.91
CA HIS A 287 -30.65 3.45 -10.93
C HIS A 287 -29.78 3.36 -9.67
N ILE A 288 -28.61 3.99 -9.63
CA ILE A 288 -27.66 3.82 -8.52
C ILE A 288 -28.28 4.15 -7.15
N ILE A 289 -29.06 5.22 -7.01
CA ILE A 289 -29.69 5.57 -5.73
C ILE A 289 -30.54 4.43 -5.18
N GLN A 290 -31.34 3.78 -6.04
CA GLN A 290 -32.15 2.63 -5.64
C GLN A 290 -31.28 1.46 -5.16
N HIS A 291 -30.12 1.24 -5.79
CA HIS A 291 -29.20 0.18 -5.38
C HIS A 291 -28.48 0.51 -4.06
N LEU A 292 -28.17 1.78 -3.80
CA LEU A 292 -27.58 2.22 -2.53
C LEU A 292 -28.59 2.16 -1.39
N ASP A 293 -29.86 2.45 -1.67
CA ASP A 293 -30.96 2.42 -0.70
C ASP A 293 -31.56 1.02 -0.50
N ASP A 294 -31.02 -0.01 -1.17
CA ASP A 294 -31.48 -1.40 -1.02
C ASP A 294 -31.09 -1.94 0.37
N GLU A 295 -32.08 -2.08 1.24
CA GLU A 295 -31.90 -2.61 2.60
C GLU A 295 -31.53 -4.10 2.55
N LYS A 296 -30.32 -4.43 2.95
CA LYS A 296 -29.85 -5.81 3.08
C LYS A 296 -30.11 -6.35 4.49
N PRO A 297 -30.33 -7.67 4.64
CA PRO A 297 -30.36 -8.30 5.96
C PRO A 297 -29.08 -8.05 6.75
N GLU A 298 -29.17 -8.10 8.08
CA GLU A 298 -28.02 -7.92 8.97
C GLU A 298 -26.88 -8.90 8.62
N GLY A 299 -25.67 -8.35 8.41
CA GLY A 299 -24.49 -9.12 8.03
C GLY A 299 -24.37 -9.45 6.53
N VAL A 300 -25.30 -8.99 5.70
CA VAL A 300 -25.19 -9.06 4.23
C VAL A 300 -24.75 -7.69 3.72
N GLU A 301 -23.65 -7.68 2.97
CA GLU A 301 -23.09 -6.47 2.39
C GLU A 301 -23.88 -6.01 1.15
N ASN A 302 -24.00 -4.70 0.96
CA ASN A 302 -24.59 -4.12 -0.24
C ASN A 302 -23.50 -3.98 -1.31
N GLU A 303 -23.63 -4.77 -2.37
CA GLU A 303 -22.61 -4.91 -3.40
C GLU A 303 -22.33 -3.59 -4.13
N ALA A 304 -23.35 -2.74 -4.32
CA ALA A 304 -23.18 -1.43 -4.95
C ALA A 304 -22.36 -0.47 -4.08
N ILE A 305 -22.56 -0.51 -2.75
CA ILE A 305 -21.79 0.29 -1.79
C ILE A 305 -20.32 -0.15 -1.80
N GLU A 306 -20.07 -1.47 -1.75
CA GLU A 306 -18.71 -2.01 -1.78
C GLU A 306 -17.97 -1.64 -3.07
N GLN A 307 -18.61 -1.84 -4.22
CA GLN A 307 -18.03 -1.48 -5.52
C GLN A 307 -17.62 0.00 -5.56
N LEU A 308 -18.45 0.91 -5.03
CA LEU A 308 -18.10 2.33 -4.91
C LEU A 308 -16.94 2.57 -3.93
N ALA A 309 -16.95 1.93 -2.76
CA ALA A 309 -15.92 2.08 -1.74
C ALA A 309 -14.53 1.61 -2.22
N PHE A 310 -14.47 0.55 -3.03
CA PHE A 310 -13.21 0.05 -3.61
C PHE A 310 -12.72 0.85 -4.82
N SER A 311 -13.53 1.76 -5.35
CA SER A 311 -13.24 2.46 -6.61
C SER A 311 -12.00 3.37 -6.51
N ASP A 312 -11.12 3.27 -7.51
CA ASP A 312 -10.12 4.29 -7.84
C ASP A 312 -10.64 5.35 -8.78
N ARG A 313 -11.61 4.95 -9.61
CA ARG A 313 -12.23 5.81 -10.61
C ARG A 313 -13.64 5.34 -10.84
N ILE A 314 -14.55 6.31 -10.92
CA ILE A 314 -15.96 6.05 -11.11
C ILE A 314 -16.35 6.56 -12.49
N LEU A 315 -16.83 5.67 -13.34
CA LEU A 315 -17.46 6.02 -14.61
C LEU A 315 -18.96 6.15 -14.37
N LEU A 316 -19.44 7.37 -14.18
CA LEU A 316 -20.86 7.65 -14.01
C LEU A 316 -21.53 7.65 -15.39
N ASN A 317 -22.12 6.52 -15.75
CA ASN A 317 -22.70 6.24 -17.05
C ASN A 317 -24.20 6.57 -17.11
N LYS A 318 -24.75 6.66 -18.33
CA LYS A 318 -26.18 6.94 -18.61
C LYS A 318 -26.65 8.28 -18.09
N ILE A 319 -25.77 9.28 -18.06
CA ILE A 319 -26.11 10.65 -17.63
C ILE A 319 -27.16 11.30 -18.54
N ASP A 320 -27.30 10.81 -19.76
CA ASP A 320 -28.30 11.23 -20.74
C ASP A 320 -29.74 10.83 -20.36
N LEU A 321 -29.90 9.92 -19.39
CA LEU A 321 -31.20 9.46 -18.92
C LEU A 321 -31.71 10.19 -17.67
N VAL A 322 -30.93 11.14 -17.14
CA VAL A 322 -31.24 11.87 -15.90
C VAL A 322 -31.09 13.38 -16.11
N ASP A 323 -31.76 14.17 -15.28
CA ASP A 323 -31.62 15.62 -15.29
C ASP A 323 -30.46 16.09 -14.39
N ALA A 324 -30.08 17.38 -14.53
CA ALA A 324 -28.96 17.93 -13.78
C ALA A 324 -29.17 17.90 -12.24
N PRO A 325 -30.36 18.21 -11.69
CA PRO A 325 -30.61 18.09 -10.26
C PRO A 325 -30.42 16.66 -9.73
N TYR A 326 -30.96 15.66 -10.41
CA TYR A 326 -30.81 14.27 -10.00
C TYR A 326 -29.36 13.80 -10.13
N LEU A 327 -28.66 14.23 -11.19
CA LEU A 327 -27.24 13.91 -11.36
C LEU A 327 -26.38 14.47 -10.22
N SER A 328 -26.66 15.70 -9.76
CA SER A 328 -25.99 16.26 -8.58
C SER A 328 -26.26 15.47 -7.31
N GLN A 329 -27.50 14.99 -7.09
CA GLN A 329 -27.84 14.11 -5.97
C GLN A 329 -27.08 12.78 -6.04
N VAL A 330 -26.96 12.19 -7.22
CA VAL A 330 -26.19 10.96 -7.43
C VAL A 330 -24.70 11.17 -7.10
N GLU A 331 -24.11 12.28 -7.55
CA GLU A 331 -22.73 12.63 -7.21
C GLU A 331 -22.52 12.80 -5.72
N GLU A 332 -23.45 13.47 -5.03
CA GLU A 332 -23.40 13.65 -3.58
C GLU A 332 -23.42 12.30 -2.84
N ARG A 333 -24.33 11.40 -3.21
CA ARG A 333 -24.42 10.05 -2.62
C ARG A 333 -23.18 9.20 -2.88
N ILE A 334 -22.62 9.27 -4.10
CA ILE A 334 -21.37 8.58 -4.41
C ILE A 334 -20.20 9.14 -3.57
N ARG A 335 -20.14 10.47 -3.38
CA ARG A 335 -19.07 11.13 -2.61
C ARG A 335 -19.17 10.88 -1.12
N ALA A 336 -20.37 10.66 -0.58
CA ALA A 336 -20.57 10.25 0.81
C ALA A 336 -19.87 8.91 1.12
N ILE A 337 -19.96 7.95 0.19
CA ILE A 337 -19.27 6.65 0.28
C ILE A 337 -17.78 6.79 -0.02
N ASN A 338 -17.43 7.42 -1.15
CA ASN A 338 -16.05 7.54 -1.62
C ASN A 338 -15.77 8.96 -2.14
N SER A 339 -15.30 9.80 -1.24
CA SER A 339 -14.94 11.19 -1.53
C SER A 339 -13.68 11.34 -2.39
N PHE A 340 -12.88 10.29 -2.54
CA PHE A 340 -11.53 10.34 -3.11
C PHE A 340 -11.43 9.85 -4.56
N ALA A 341 -12.40 9.06 -5.03
CA ALA A 341 -12.42 8.56 -6.41
C ALA A 341 -12.89 9.65 -7.39
N PRO A 342 -12.10 9.99 -8.44
CA PRO A 342 -12.57 10.90 -9.49
C PRO A 342 -13.78 10.31 -10.23
N ILE A 343 -14.81 11.13 -10.40
CA ILE A 343 -16.02 10.80 -11.16
C ILE A 343 -15.87 11.32 -12.59
N VAL A 344 -15.89 10.42 -13.56
CA VAL A 344 -15.92 10.72 -14.99
C VAL A 344 -17.33 10.46 -15.51
N LYS A 345 -18.02 11.53 -15.91
CA LYS A 345 -19.36 11.46 -16.47
C LYS A 345 -19.31 10.96 -17.91
N THR A 346 -20.17 10.00 -18.25
CA THR A 346 -20.19 9.39 -19.57
C THR A 346 -21.58 8.91 -19.98
N SER A 347 -21.77 8.75 -21.29
CA SER A 347 -22.92 8.11 -21.90
C SER A 347 -22.38 7.17 -22.96
N LEU A 348 -22.18 5.89 -22.62
CA LEU A 348 -21.52 4.92 -23.52
C LEU A 348 -22.27 4.70 -24.84
N ASN A 349 -23.57 4.98 -24.89
CA ASN A 349 -24.36 4.94 -26.12
C ASN A 349 -24.08 6.13 -27.07
N VAL A 350 -23.35 7.14 -26.60
CA VAL A 350 -22.97 8.32 -27.36
C VAL A 350 -21.47 8.25 -27.64
N THR A 351 -21.09 8.11 -28.91
CA THR A 351 -19.70 7.85 -29.34
C THR A 351 -18.72 9.03 -29.16
N THR A 352 -19.18 10.18 -28.67
CA THR A 352 -18.31 11.32 -28.39
C THR A 352 -17.44 11.07 -27.17
N ASN A 353 -16.14 11.33 -27.29
CA ASN A 353 -15.13 11.25 -26.21
C ASN A 353 -14.78 9.86 -25.68
N LEU A 354 -15.27 8.79 -26.31
CA LEU A 354 -15.01 7.41 -25.90
C LEU A 354 -13.50 7.08 -25.83
N GLU A 355 -12.68 7.58 -26.77
CA GLU A 355 -11.22 7.40 -26.71
C GLU A 355 -10.60 8.01 -25.45
N SER A 356 -11.07 9.20 -25.05
CA SER A 356 -10.62 9.85 -23.81
C SER A 356 -11.11 9.11 -22.56
N THR A 357 -12.32 8.54 -22.60
CA THR A 357 -12.85 7.69 -21.54
C THR A 357 -12.04 6.40 -21.41
N ILE A 358 -11.68 5.75 -22.52
CA ILE A 358 -10.88 4.51 -22.53
C ILE A 358 -9.44 4.77 -22.05
N LYS A 359 -8.81 5.87 -22.51
CA LYS A 359 -7.52 6.31 -21.94
C LYS A 359 -7.63 6.66 -20.46
N GLY A 360 -8.83 7.06 -20.02
CA GLY A 360 -9.18 7.29 -18.63
C GLY A 360 -9.45 6.02 -17.82
N ILE A 361 -9.47 4.81 -18.37
CA ILE A 361 -9.65 3.58 -17.56
C ILE A 361 -8.40 2.70 -17.51
N LEU A 362 -7.48 2.88 -18.46
CA LEU A 362 -6.22 2.12 -18.53
C LEU A 362 -5.05 3.00 -18.11
N GLY A 363 -4.13 2.45 -17.32
CA GLY A 363 -2.95 3.18 -16.87
C GLY A 363 -3.30 4.28 -15.87
N ILE A 364 -4.34 4.08 -15.06
CA ILE A 364 -4.77 5.04 -14.03
C ILE A 364 -3.62 5.26 -13.05
N ARG A 365 -2.78 4.23 -12.84
CA ARG A 365 -1.73 4.22 -11.81
C ARG A 365 -2.30 4.72 -10.50
N ALA A 366 -3.46 4.18 -10.10
CA ALA A 366 -4.16 4.64 -8.91
C ALA A 366 -3.38 4.40 -7.61
N PHE A 367 -2.24 3.74 -7.73
CA PHE A 367 -1.33 3.32 -6.68
C PHE A 367 0.05 3.98 -6.79
N SER A 368 0.24 4.96 -7.69
CA SER A 368 1.49 5.73 -7.78
C SER A 368 1.47 6.96 -6.87
N LEU A 369 2.66 7.37 -6.41
CA LEU A 369 2.86 8.54 -5.55
C LEU A 369 2.15 9.80 -6.07
N ASP A 370 2.29 10.10 -7.37
CA ASP A 370 1.68 11.27 -7.99
C ASP A 370 0.17 11.36 -7.71
N LYS A 371 -0.55 10.23 -7.74
CA LYS A 371 -2.00 10.20 -7.52
C LYS A 371 -2.41 10.38 -6.07
N VAL A 372 -1.57 9.95 -5.13
CA VAL A 372 -1.83 10.15 -3.70
C VAL A 372 -1.44 11.57 -3.28
N LEU A 373 -0.47 12.19 -3.94
CA LEU A 373 -0.10 13.60 -3.72
C LEU A 373 -1.08 14.59 -4.37
N ASP A 374 -1.65 14.24 -5.54
CA ASP A 374 -2.70 15.00 -6.25
C ASP A 374 -4.04 15.02 -5.50
N MET A 375 -4.14 14.32 -4.38
CA MET A 375 -5.30 14.38 -3.50
C MET A 375 -5.48 15.79 -2.96
N ASP A 376 -6.56 16.45 -3.39
CA ASP A 376 -6.83 17.83 -2.99
C ASP A 376 -6.97 17.91 -1.46
N SER A 377 -6.20 18.80 -0.84
CA SER A 377 -6.26 19.05 0.60
C SER A 377 -7.64 19.55 1.02
N GLU A 378 -8.43 20.11 0.09
CA GLU A 378 -9.83 20.44 0.34
C GLU A 378 -10.69 19.17 0.49
N PHE A 379 -10.53 18.15 -0.36
CA PHE A 379 -11.20 16.84 -0.21
C PHE A 379 -10.81 16.10 1.08
N LEU A 380 -9.57 16.27 1.56
CA LEU A 380 -9.13 15.68 2.84
C LEU A 380 -9.74 16.39 4.06
N LYS A 381 -10.05 17.68 3.94
CA LYS A 381 -10.61 18.52 5.01
C LYS A 381 -12.14 18.54 5.03
N ASP A 382 -12.76 18.40 3.86
CA ASP A 382 -14.20 18.53 3.65
C ASP A 382 -14.94 17.19 3.74
N GLY A 383 -14.37 16.23 4.49
CA GLY A 383 -15.14 15.10 5.02
C GLY A 383 -16.14 15.61 6.05
N GLN A 384 -17.08 16.44 5.62
CA GLN A 384 -18.21 16.89 6.39
C GLN A 384 -19.01 15.66 6.81
N GLU A 385 -19.45 15.66 8.06
CA GLU A 385 -20.47 14.76 8.57
C GLU A 385 -21.77 15.01 7.79
N HIS A 386 -21.87 14.50 6.57
CA HIS A 386 -23.17 14.30 5.97
C HIS A 386 -23.84 13.17 6.76
N GLN A 387 -24.69 13.55 7.71
CA GLN A 387 -25.57 12.66 8.46
C GLN A 387 -26.58 12.01 7.49
N HIS A 388 -26.11 11.06 6.71
CA HIS A 388 -26.94 10.02 6.14
C HIS A 388 -26.49 8.70 6.74
N ASP A 389 -27.46 7.81 6.93
CA ASP A 389 -27.37 6.48 7.54
C ASP A 389 -26.58 5.51 6.64
N GLU A 390 -25.45 5.96 6.10
CA GLU A 390 -24.56 5.16 5.28
C GLU A 390 -23.56 4.47 6.20
N SER A 391 -23.67 3.15 6.28
CA SER A 391 -22.79 2.33 7.11
C SER A 391 -21.31 2.44 6.70
N VAL A 392 -21.02 2.84 5.45
CA VAL A 392 -19.69 3.00 4.86
C VAL A 392 -19.39 4.47 4.59
N THR A 393 -18.23 4.94 5.07
CA THR A 393 -17.79 6.33 4.92
C THR A 393 -16.30 6.40 4.58
N SER A 394 -15.83 7.61 4.27
CA SER A 394 -14.43 7.88 3.96
C SER A 394 -13.83 8.93 4.91
N ILE A 395 -12.63 8.63 5.44
CA ILE A 395 -11.89 9.48 6.37
C ILE A 395 -10.57 9.90 5.71
N GLY A 396 -10.42 11.20 5.52
CA GLY A 396 -9.18 11.84 5.08
C GLY A 396 -8.40 12.43 6.25
N ILE A 397 -7.08 12.22 6.24
CA ILE A 397 -6.13 12.82 7.18
C ILE A 397 -5.08 13.58 6.37
N ASP A 398 -4.89 14.85 6.68
CA ASP A 398 -3.85 15.71 6.11
C ASP A 398 -3.13 16.42 7.27
N LEU A 399 -1.92 15.98 7.59
CA LEU A 399 -1.13 16.52 8.70
C LEU A 399 0.29 16.84 8.26
N VAL A 400 0.71 18.08 8.51
CA VAL A 400 2.10 18.50 8.37
C VAL A 400 2.92 17.93 9.52
N GLY A 401 4.09 17.39 9.20
CA GLY A 401 5.02 16.83 10.17
C GLY A 401 5.42 15.40 9.85
N GLU A 402 6.37 14.92 10.65
CA GLU A 402 6.90 13.57 10.52
C GLU A 402 6.25 12.64 11.56
N VAL A 403 6.09 11.38 11.21
CA VAL A 403 5.63 10.32 12.11
C VAL A 403 6.79 9.46 12.58
N ASP A 404 6.72 9.04 13.84
CA ASP A 404 7.60 8.03 14.39
C ASP A 404 7.20 6.63 13.88
N GLU A 405 8.16 5.90 13.32
CA GLU A 405 7.93 4.60 12.69
C GLU A 405 7.39 3.55 13.67
N ASN A 406 7.88 3.51 14.91
CA ASN A 406 7.44 2.52 15.89
C ASN A 406 5.99 2.77 16.30
N LYS A 407 5.66 4.03 16.61
CA LYS A 407 4.28 4.42 16.94
C LYS A 407 3.33 4.21 15.78
N LEU A 408 3.78 4.48 14.57
CA LEU A 408 2.99 4.24 13.36
C LEU A 408 2.70 2.74 13.19
N ASN A 409 3.71 1.88 13.33
CA ASN A 409 3.55 0.43 13.20
C ASN A 409 2.65 -0.17 14.28
N GLU A 410 2.76 0.31 15.52
CA GLU A 410 1.89 -0.10 16.62
C GLU A 410 0.43 0.29 16.33
N TRP A 411 0.20 1.56 15.98
CA TRP A 411 -1.13 2.08 15.66
C TRP A 411 -1.76 1.40 14.42
N LEU A 412 -1.02 1.27 13.32
CA LEU A 412 -1.48 0.55 12.13
C LEU A 412 -1.79 -0.92 12.46
N GLY A 413 -0.93 -1.56 13.25
CA GLY A 413 -1.14 -2.94 13.70
C GLY A 413 -2.43 -3.11 14.51
N ASP A 414 -2.72 -2.18 15.42
CA ASP A 414 -3.98 -2.18 16.19
C ASP A 414 -5.20 -1.92 15.32
N ILE A 415 -5.13 -0.95 14.41
CA ILE A 415 -6.22 -0.67 13.47
C ILE A 415 -6.50 -1.88 12.59
N LEU A 416 -5.47 -2.48 11.99
CA LEU A 416 -5.65 -3.65 11.13
C LEU A 416 -6.25 -4.80 11.93
N ARG A 417 -5.73 -5.12 13.13
CA ARG A 417 -6.26 -6.21 13.96
C ARG A 417 -7.72 -6.02 14.37
N ASN A 418 -8.11 -4.81 14.75
CA ASN A 418 -9.41 -4.56 15.35
C ASN A 418 -10.47 -4.13 14.32
N LYS A 419 -10.06 -3.45 13.25
CA LYS A 419 -10.95 -2.81 12.27
C LYS A 419 -10.65 -3.21 10.82
N GLY A 420 -9.64 -4.03 10.54
CA GLY A 420 -9.24 -4.26 9.15
C GLY A 420 -10.24 -5.08 8.32
N ALA A 421 -11.23 -5.75 8.94
CA ALA A 421 -12.38 -6.30 8.22
C ALA A 421 -13.37 -5.21 7.79
N ASP A 422 -13.48 -4.13 8.58
CA ASP A 422 -14.38 -3.02 8.34
C ASP A 422 -13.74 -1.94 7.45
N ILE A 423 -12.41 -1.87 7.43
CA ILE A 423 -11.69 -1.06 6.44
C ILE A 423 -11.75 -1.80 5.12
N PHE A 424 -12.32 -1.18 4.11
CA PHE A 424 -12.34 -1.73 2.76
C PHE A 424 -11.05 -1.32 2.06
N ARG A 425 -10.67 -0.05 2.23
CA ARG A 425 -9.54 0.53 1.53
C ARG A 425 -8.77 1.52 2.37
N MET A 426 -7.46 1.51 2.24
CA MET A 426 -6.62 2.60 2.73
C MET A 426 -5.50 2.94 1.76
N LYS A 427 -5.10 4.20 1.72
CA LYS A 427 -3.95 4.69 0.94
C LYS A 427 -3.32 5.87 1.64
N GLY A 428 -2.03 6.09 1.42
CA GLY A 428 -1.42 7.32 1.91
C GLY A 428 0.03 7.50 1.53
N VAL A 429 0.50 8.73 1.74
CA VAL A 429 1.91 9.11 1.73
C VAL A 429 2.27 9.58 3.12
N LEU A 430 3.37 9.07 3.66
CA LEU A 430 3.84 9.38 5.00
C LEU A 430 5.24 10.00 4.95
N ALA A 431 5.41 11.09 5.70
CA ALA A 431 6.71 11.58 6.08
C ALA A 431 7.19 10.83 7.34
N VAL A 432 7.94 9.75 7.16
CA VAL A 432 8.51 8.98 8.28
C VAL A 432 9.79 9.64 8.77
N GLU A 433 9.97 9.76 10.08
CA GLU A 433 11.14 10.41 10.64
C GLU A 433 12.45 9.69 10.29
N GLY A 434 13.47 10.45 9.87
CA GLY A 434 14.76 9.90 9.49
C GLY A 434 14.78 9.24 8.11
N ASN A 435 13.67 9.27 7.37
CA ASN A 435 13.59 8.81 5.99
C ASN A 435 13.47 10.00 5.03
N GLU A 436 14.40 10.16 4.10
CA GLU A 436 14.37 11.22 3.09
C GLU A 436 13.38 10.93 1.95
N CYS A 437 12.92 9.69 1.83
CA CYS A 437 11.90 9.27 0.88
C CYS A 437 10.48 9.42 1.42
N LYS A 438 9.54 9.63 0.50
CA LYS A 438 8.10 9.52 0.75
C LYS A 438 7.74 8.06 0.92
N PHE A 439 7.12 7.69 2.04
CA PHE A 439 6.62 6.33 2.21
C PHE A 439 5.18 6.25 1.71
N VAL A 440 4.98 5.58 0.58
CA VAL A 440 3.66 5.41 -0.05
C VAL A 440 3.14 4.04 0.33
N PHE A 441 1.93 4.00 0.88
CA PHE A 441 1.28 2.75 1.23
C PHE A 441 -0.13 2.67 0.69
N GLN A 442 -0.61 1.44 0.66
CA GLN A 442 -1.96 1.07 0.31
C GLN A 442 -2.38 -0.17 1.07
N GLY A 443 -3.68 -0.32 1.25
CA GLY A 443 -4.26 -1.52 1.80
C GLY A 443 -5.66 -1.79 1.29
N ILE A 444 -5.97 -3.08 1.26
CA ILE A 444 -7.26 -3.66 0.89
C ILE A 444 -7.61 -4.59 2.04
N HIS A 445 -8.60 -4.19 2.84
CA HIS A 445 -8.84 -4.79 4.15
C HIS A 445 -7.57 -4.89 5.00
N MET A 446 -7.28 -6.08 5.49
CA MET A 446 -6.13 -6.41 6.31
C MET A 446 -4.80 -6.39 5.55
N LEU A 447 -4.84 -6.46 4.22
CA LEU A 447 -3.62 -6.51 3.42
C LEU A 447 -3.06 -5.11 3.30
N PHE A 448 -1.80 -4.96 3.68
CA PHE A 448 -1.07 -3.71 3.65
C PHE A 448 0.21 -3.89 2.85
N SER A 449 0.52 -2.92 2.00
CA SER A 449 1.77 -2.85 1.25
C SER A 449 2.24 -1.41 1.21
N GLY A 450 3.51 -1.17 1.53
CA GLY A 450 4.11 0.15 1.48
C GLY A 450 5.52 0.09 0.95
N ILE A 451 5.91 1.15 0.25
CA ILE A 451 7.22 1.30 -0.37
C ILE A 451 7.71 2.74 -0.21
N ALA A 452 9.01 2.90 0.00
CA ALA A 452 9.66 4.19 -0.15
C ALA A 452 9.72 4.55 -1.64
N GLN A 453 9.28 5.75 -1.99
CA GLN A 453 9.34 6.30 -3.35
C GLN A 453 10.21 7.57 -3.36
N ASP A 454 9.89 8.53 -4.22
CA ASP A 454 10.65 9.76 -4.43
C ASP A 454 11.09 10.44 -3.12
N GLU A 455 12.27 11.04 -3.18
CA GLU A 455 12.78 11.89 -2.11
C GLU A 455 11.92 13.15 -1.94
N TRP A 456 11.72 13.55 -0.69
CA TRP A 456 11.18 14.85 -0.36
C TRP A 456 12.14 15.92 -0.90
N LYS A 457 11.65 16.80 -1.77
CA LYS A 457 12.49 17.90 -2.27
C LYS A 457 12.86 18.83 -1.11
N PRO A 458 14.03 19.49 -1.13
CA PRO A 458 14.43 20.40 -0.05
C PRO A 458 13.44 21.53 0.24
N SER A 459 12.66 21.94 -0.76
CA SER A 459 11.61 22.97 -0.66
C SER A 459 10.21 22.41 -0.38
N GLU A 460 10.05 21.09 -0.33
CA GLU A 460 8.77 20.43 -0.14
C GLU A 460 8.43 20.32 1.35
N THR A 461 7.19 20.62 1.70
CA THR A 461 6.71 20.46 3.07
C THR A 461 6.52 18.98 3.34
N ARG A 462 7.17 18.47 4.39
CA ARG A 462 7.00 17.09 4.82
C ARG A 462 5.63 16.95 5.50
N GLU A 463 4.77 16.17 4.86
CA GLU A 463 3.38 15.99 5.28
C GLU A 463 2.98 14.52 5.15
N CYS A 464 1.93 14.18 5.88
CA CYS A 464 1.30 12.88 5.85
C CYS A 464 -0.15 13.02 5.36
N LYS A 465 -0.47 12.34 4.27
CA LYS A 465 -1.80 12.28 3.67
C LYS A 465 -2.30 10.84 3.69
N LEU A 466 -3.43 10.58 4.32
CA LEU A 466 -4.01 9.24 4.44
C LEU A 466 -5.50 9.27 4.11
N VAL A 467 -5.97 8.16 3.58
CA VAL A 467 -7.37 7.86 3.35
C VAL A 467 -7.69 6.50 3.92
N PHE A 468 -8.84 6.44 4.59
CA PHE A 468 -9.51 5.21 4.98
C PHE A 468 -10.92 5.23 4.42
N ILE A 469 -11.37 4.14 3.82
CA ILE A 469 -12.75 3.93 3.38
C ILE A 469 -13.19 2.62 3.99
N GLY A 470 -14.35 2.61 4.64
CA GLY A 470 -14.82 1.43 5.34
C GLY A 470 -16.07 1.70 6.14
N ARG A 471 -16.57 0.65 6.80
CA ARG A 471 -17.78 0.73 7.60
C ARG A 471 -17.52 1.06 9.05
N ASN A 472 -18.47 1.78 9.67
CA ASN A 472 -18.45 2.09 11.11
C ASN A 472 -17.11 2.69 11.58
N LEU A 473 -16.44 3.46 10.72
CA LEU A 473 -15.15 4.05 11.04
C LEU A 473 -15.34 5.28 11.92
N ASP A 474 -14.61 5.33 13.04
CA ASP A 474 -14.58 6.49 13.93
C ASP A 474 -13.43 7.43 13.51
N ARG A 475 -13.78 8.59 12.95
CA ARG A 475 -12.82 9.63 12.54
C ARG A 475 -11.96 10.10 13.72
N ALA A 476 -12.56 10.37 14.87
CA ALA A 476 -11.84 10.92 16.02
C ALA A 476 -10.82 9.91 16.56
N GLU A 477 -11.18 8.62 16.57
CA GLU A 477 -10.27 7.54 16.96
C GLU A 477 -9.11 7.38 15.99
N ILE A 478 -9.39 7.28 14.67
CA ILE A 478 -8.36 7.06 13.65
C ILE A 478 -7.43 8.29 13.55
N GLU A 479 -8.00 9.49 13.46
CA GLU A 479 -7.23 10.73 13.35
C GLU A 479 -6.45 11.03 14.64
N GLY A 480 -7.05 10.79 15.81
CA GLY A 480 -6.41 10.94 17.11
C GLY A 480 -5.26 9.97 17.31
N GLY A 481 -5.45 8.70 16.93
CA GLY A 481 -4.40 7.67 16.96
C GLY A 481 -3.23 8.04 16.05
N PHE A 482 -3.51 8.45 14.81
CA PHE A 482 -2.47 8.88 13.87
C PHE A 482 -1.70 10.13 14.35
N ARG A 483 -2.41 11.12 14.92
CA ARG A 483 -1.78 12.30 15.52
C ARG A 483 -0.79 11.95 16.64
N ASN A 484 -1.04 10.88 17.40
CA ASN A 484 -0.12 10.44 18.44
C ASN A 484 1.19 9.84 17.91
N CYS A 485 1.18 9.43 16.63
CA CYS A 485 2.38 9.00 15.91
C CYS A 485 3.28 10.19 15.52
N LEU A 486 2.76 11.42 15.49
CA LEU A 486 3.56 12.60 15.15
C LEU A 486 4.69 12.84 16.14
N VAL A 487 5.81 13.27 15.58
CA VAL A 487 7.03 13.55 16.31
C VAL A 487 6.88 14.90 17.00
N LYS A 488 6.90 14.87 18.34
CA LYS A 488 6.90 16.09 19.15
C LYS A 488 8.31 16.66 19.17
N ARG A 489 8.60 17.61 18.28
CA ARG A 489 9.84 18.39 18.39
C ARG A 489 9.69 19.37 19.57
N PRO A 490 10.63 19.43 20.52
CA PRO A 490 10.60 20.45 21.56
C PRO A 490 10.69 21.83 20.89
N HIS A 491 9.81 22.75 21.30
CA HIS A 491 9.88 24.14 20.90
C HIS A 491 11.27 24.69 21.24
N VAL A 492 12.11 24.93 20.23
CA VAL A 492 13.28 25.78 20.40
C VAL A 492 12.72 27.20 20.51
N ALA A 493 12.61 27.70 21.74
CA ALA A 493 12.38 29.12 21.98
C ALA A 493 13.51 29.88 21.29
N GLN A 494 13.15 30.72 20.30
CA GLN A 494 14.08 31.63 19.63
C GLN A 494 14.59 32.69 20.59
#